data_AF-A0A133UC09-F1
#
_entry.id   AF-A0A133UC09-F1
#
_cell.length_a   1.000
_cell.length_b   1.000
_cell.length_c   1.000
_cell.angle_alpha   90.00
_cell.angle_beta   90.00
_cell.angle_gamma   90.00
#
_symmetry.space_group_name_H-M   'P 1'
#
loop_
_entity.id
_entity.type
_entity.pdbx_description
1 polymer ?
#
loop_
_entity_poly.entity_id
_entity_poly.type
_entity_poly.pdbx_seq_one_letter_code
_entity_poly.pdbx_strand_id
1 'polypeptide(L)'
;MKDFLLDYSNSREALLDEDLAKLGDALANLIYSLARSRARGRPDGAKAPNRVLSGALDKVGLRNLAPSRVDRHRLGDVAEAAIAFAWLEGEVGIEEAAEVVSGPLMERDFESRRDVQEGAEEGFKELLRLVAGRLGLEGV
;
A
#
# COMPACT_ATOMS: atom_id res chain seq x y z
N MET A 1 -21.03 -5.65 7.73
CA MET A 1 -20.00 -5.70 6.66
C MET A 1 -18.60 -5.78 7.27
N LYS A 2 -18.31 -5.01 8.33
CA LYS A 2 -17.06 -5.15 9.11
C LYS A 2 -16.93 -6.51 9.82
N ASP A 3 -18.05 -7.09 10.25
CA ASP A 3 -18.09 -8.23 11.18
C ASP A 3 -17.35 -9.51 10.76
N PHE A 4 -17.07 -9.72 9.46
CA PHE A 4 -16.24 -10.85 8.99
C PHE A 4 -14.94 -10.41 8.30
N LEU A 5 -14.85 -9.14 7.90
CA LEU A 5 -13.67 -8.57 7.23
C LEU A 5 -12.64 -8.05 8.23
N LEU A 6 -13.02 -7.93 9.50
CA LEU A 6 -12.20 -7.42 10.61
C LEU A 6 -12.27 -8.35 11.83
N ASP A 7 -12.44 -9.67 11.61
CA ASP A 7 -12.42 -10.66 12.69
C ASP A 7 -10.98 -11.06 13.03
N TYR A 8 -10.19 -10.08 13.50
CA TYR A 8 -8.79 -10.25 13.85
C TYR A 8 -8.56 -9.89 15.32
N SER A 9 -7.76 -10.69 16.01
CA SER A 9 -7.43 -10.47 17.42
C SER A 9 -6.45 -9.30 17.62
N ASN A 10 -5.67 -8.96 16.58
CA ASN A 10 -4.73 -7.85 16.53
C ASN A 10 -4.29 -7.54 15.10
N SER A 11 -3.70 -6.36 14.88
CA SER A 11 -3.25 -5.91 13.56
C SER A 11 -2.24 -6.87 12.90
N ARG A 12 -1.37 -7.54 13.66
CA ARG A 12 -0.38 -8.45 13.08
C ARG A 12 -1.03 -9.68 12.44
N GLU A 13 -2.12 -10.18 13.01
CA GLU A 13 -2.90 -11.27 12.42
C GLU A 13 -3.48 -10.86 11.07
N ALA A 14 -4.11 -9.67 11.01
CA ALA A 14 -4.65 -9.12 9.77
C ALA A 14 -3.58 -8.97 8.68
N LEU A 15 -2.41 -8.43 9.04
CA LEU A 15 -1.30 -8.21 8.08
C LEU A 15 -0.70 -9.48 7.48
N LEU A 16 -0.93 -10.64 8.10
CA LEU A 16 -0.40 -11.93 7.64
C LEU A 16 -1.46 -12.77 6.91
N ASP A 17 -2.70 -12.32 6.89
CA ASP A 17 -3.83 -12.96 6.23
C ASP A 17 -3.75 -12.80 4.70
N GLU A 18 -3.76 -13.94 4.00
CA GLU A 18 -3.64 -13.98 2.54
C GLU A 18 -4.91 -13.54 1.81
N ASP A 19 -6.08 -13.73 2.40
CA ASP A 19 -7.34 -13.31 1.81
C ASP A 19 -7.53 -11.81 1.96
N LEU A 20 -7.08 -11.23 3.08
CA LEU A 20 -7.00 -9.78 3.24
C LEU A 20 -5.98 -9.16 2.27
N ALA A 21 -4.83 -9.80 2.07
CA ALA A 21 -3.86 -9.37 1.06
C ALA A 21 -4.47 -9.36 -0.35
N LYS A 22 -5.25 -10.37 -0.75
CA LYS A 22 -5.94 -10.40 -2.06
C LYS A 22 -6.94 -9.26 -2.23
N LEU A 23 -7.68 -8.90 -1.17
CA LEU A 23 -8.52 -7.71 -1.17
C LEU A 23 -7.66 -6.43 -1.32
N GLY A 24 -6.54 -6.40 -0.61
CA GLY A 24 -5.52 -5.37 -0.68
C GLY A 24 -4.92 -5.16 -2.06
N ASP A 25 -4.60 -6.21 -2.83
CA ASP A 25 -4.11 -6.09 -4.21
C ASP A 25 -5.11 -5.32 -5.08
N ALA A 26 -6.40 -5.69 -5.02
CA ALA A 26 -7.44 -5.00 -5.77
C ALA A 26 -7.56 -3.52 -5.35
N LEU A 27 -7.52 -3.24 -4.05
CA LEU A 27 -7.59 -1.90 -3.49
C LEU A 27 -6.36 -1.05 -3.86
N ALA A 28 -5.15 -1.59 -3.72
CA ALA A 28 -3.90 -0.92 -4.04
C ALA A 28 -3.81 -0.60 -5.55
N ASN A 29 -4.30 -1.51 -6.40
CA ASN A 29 -4.38 -1.27 -7.85
C ASN A 29 -5.35 -0.13 -8.20
N LEU A 30 -6.49 -0.01 -7.49
CA LEU A 30 -7.41 1.11 -7.64
C LEU A 30 -6.77 2.43 -7.19
N ILE A 31 -6.18 2.46 -5.99
CA ILE A 31 -5.46 3.62 -5.44
C ILE A 31 -4.37 4.07 -6.41
N TYR A 32 -3.57 3.14 -6.94
CA TYR A 32 -2.50 3.45 -7.87
C TYR A 32 -3.02 4.01 -9.20
N SER A 33 -4.10 3.44 -9.74
CA SER A 33 -4.74 3.95 -10.96
C SER A 33 -5.28 5.37 -10.77
N LEU A 34 -5.91 5.66 -9.64
CA LEU A 34 -6.39 7.00 -9.29
C LEU A 34 -5.23 7.98 -9.10
N ALA A 35 -4.17 7.57 -8.41
CA ALA A 35 -2.98 8.38 -8.19
C ALA A 35 -2.28 8.75 -9.51
N ARG A 36 -2.13 7.78 -10.42
CA ARG A 36 -1.63 8.03 -11.78
C ARG A 36 -2.54 8.94 -12.58
N SER A 37 -3.85 8.71 -12.51
CA SER A 37 -4.83 9.54 -13.21
C SER A 37 -4.71 11.00 -12.78
N ARG A 38 -4.58 11.23 -11.47
CA ARG A 38 -4.37 12.55 -10.89
C ARG A 38 -3.04 13.16 -11.31
N ALA A 39 -1.95 12.41 -11.21
CA ALA A 39 -0.62 12.90 -11.59
C ALA A 39 -0.51 13.25 -13.09
N ARG A 40 -1.23 12.53 -13.96
CA ARG A 40 -1.25 12.77 -15.41
C ARG A 40 -2.31 13.78 -15.87
N GLY A 41 -3.25 14.16 -15.02
CA GLY A 41 -4.40 15.00 -15.39
C GLY A 41 -5.38 14.34 -16.38
N ARG A 42 -5.36 13.02 -16.51
CA ARG A 42 -6.26 12.24 -17.38
C ARG A 42 -6.47 10.83 -16.85
N PRO A 43 -7.59 10.14 -17.16
CA PRO A 43 -7.79 8.76 -16.76
C PRO A 43 -6.62 7.85 -17.18
N ASP A 44 -6.11 7.08 -16.23
CA ASP A 44 -5.03 6.10 -16.38
C ASP A 44 -5.31 4.90 -15.46
N GLY A 45 -4.97 3.70 -15.95
CA GLY A 45 -5.20 2.45 -15.26
C GLY A 45 -3.94 1.59 -15.29
N ALA A 46 -3.47 1.19 -14.12
CA ALA A 46 -2.29 0.33 -14.02
C ALA A 46 -2.33 -0.51 -12.75
N LYS A 47 -1.67 -1.67 -12.81
CA LYS A 47 -1.39 -2.45 -11.61
C LYS A 47 -0.15 -1.92 -10.90
N ALA A 48 -0.21 -1.82 -9.57
CA ALA A 48 0.93 -1.52 -8.73
C ALA A 48 1.92 -2.70 -8.83
N PRO A 49 3.18 -2.49 -9.27
CA PRO A 49 4.11 -3.61 -9.34
C PRO A 49 4.43 -4.14 -7.94
N ASN A 50 4.39 -5.46 -7.73
CA ASN A 50 4.75 -6.05 -6.42
C ASN A 50 6.12 -5.55 -5.89
N ARG A 51 7.11 -5.35 -6.78
CA ARG A 51 8.42 -4.77 -6.40
C ARG A 51 8.33 -3.37 -5.76
N VAL A 52 7.35 -2.58 -6.16
CA VAL A 52 7.10 -1.23 -5.64
C VAL A 52 6.52 -1.33 -4.24
N LEU A 53 5.52 -2.19 -4.03
CA LEU A 53 4.90 -2.38 -2.70
C LEU A 53 5.87 -3.00 -1.70
N SER A 54 6.55 -4.08 -2.10
CA SER A 54 7.58 -4.72 -1.27
C SER A 54 8.76 -3.78 -0.94
N GLY A 55 9.21 -2.97 -1.91
CA GLY A 55 10.26 -1.96 -1.68
C GLY A 55 9.80 -0.82 -0.76
N ALA A 56 8.56 -0.36 -0.93
CA ALA A 56 7.96 0.65 -0.06
C ALA A 56 7.84 0.16 1.39
N LEU A 57 7.38 -1.09 1.60
CA LEU A 57 7.26 -1.69 2.93
C LEU A 57 8.60 -1.86 3.63
N ASP A 58 9.63 -2.31 2.90
CA ASP A 58 10.99 -2.46 3.44
C ASP A 58 11.55 -1.10 3.89
N LYS A 59 11.32 -0.04 3.11
CA LYS A 59 11.77 1.33 3.40
C LYS A 59 11.09 2.00 4.60
N VAL A 60 9.86 1.60 4.96
CA VAL A 60 9.20 2.09 6.17
C VAL A 60 9.58 1.32 7.43
N GLY A 61 10.45 0.31 7.34
CA GLY A 61 10.92 -0.47 8.48
C GLY A 61 9.90 -1.46 9.03
N LEU A 62 8.74 -1.63 8.37
CA LEU A 62 7.68 -2.55 8.78
C LEU A 62 7.98 -4.02 8.44
N ARG A 63 9.20 -4.32 7.99
CA ARG A 63 9.69 -5.68 7.72
C ARG A 63 9.51 -6.60 8.94
N ASN A 64 9.61 -6.06 10.15
CA ASN A 64 9.47 -6.81 11.40
C ASN A 64 8.05 -7.38 11.61
N LEU A 65 7.04 -6.80 10.95
CA LEU A 65 5.67 -7.31 10.98
C LEU A 65 5.55 -8.65 10.24
N ALA A 66 6.43 -8.89 9.26
CA ALA A 66 6.51 -10.15 8.54
C ALA A 66 7.36 -11.21 9.29
N PRO A 67 7.10 -12.52 9.10
CA PRO A 67 7.90 -13.58 9.73
C PRO A 67 9.39 -13.50 9.32
N SER A 68 10.28 -13.97 10.20
CA SER A 68 11.71 -14.02 9.86
C SER A 68 11.95 -14.92 8.64
N ARG A 69 12.71 -14.41 7.66
CA ARG A 69 13.02 -15.05 6.34
C ARG A 69 11.89 -15.09 5.29
N VAL A 70 11.02 -14.09 5.24
CA VAL A 70 10.11 -13.93 4.08
C VAL A 70 10.83 -13.49 2.80
N ASP A 71 10.32 -14.01 1.68
CA ASP A 71 10.70 -13.58 0.35
C ASP A 71 10.09 -12.20 -0.01
N ARG A 72 10.50 -11.64 -1.15
CA ARG A 72 10.01 -10.32 -1.59
C ARG A 72 8.52 -10.33 -1.93
N HIS A 73 7.97 -11.49 -2.31
CA HIS A 73 6.54 -11.58 -2.64
C HIS A 73 5.70 -11.34 -1.41
N ARG A 74 6.05 -12.00 -0.30
CA ARG A 74 5.30 -11.89 0.94
C ARG A 74 5.33 -10.48 1.55
N LEU A 75 6.40 -9.72 1.31
CA LEU A 75 6.44 -8.30 1.68
C LEU A 75 5.42 -7.45 0.89
N GLY A 76 5.18 -7.79 -0.37
CA GLY A 76 4.10 -7.17 -1.15
C GLY A 76 2.74 -7.47 -0.53
N ASP A 77 2.47 -8.75 -0.26
CA ASP A 77 1.21 -9.21 0.33
C ASP A 77 0.93 -8.51 1.69
N VAL A 78 1.96 -8.34 2.54
CA VAL A 78 1.84 -7.62 3.81
C VAL A 78 1.49 -6.14 3.60
N ALA A 79 2.09 -5.50 2.60
CA ALA A 79 1.76 -4.11 2.26
C ALA A 79 0.32 -3.97 1.77
N GLU A 80 -0.14 -4.91 0.95
CA GLU A 80 -1.52 -4.98 0.46
C GLU A 80 -2.51 -5.19 1.61
N ALA A 81 -2.24 -6.13 2.51
CA ALA A 81 -3.04 -6.38 3.70
C ALA A 81 -3.09 -5.16 4.62
N ALA A 82 -1.98 -4.43 4.80
CA ALA A 82 -1.93 -3.21 5.62
C ALA A 82 -2.86 -2.12 5.09
N ILE A 83 -2.85 -1.90 3.77
CA ILE A 83 -3.71 -0.91 3.12
C ILE A 83 -5.18 -1.32 3.25
N ALA A 84 -5.50 -2.60 3.03
CA ALA A 84 -6.86 -3.11 3.19
C ALA A 84 -7.36 -2.99 4.62
N PHE A 85 -6.56 -3.40 5.60
CA PHE A 85 -6.91 -3.35 7.02
C PHE A 85 -7.20 -1.91 7.46
N ALA A 86 -6.31 -0.96 7.15
CA ALA A 86 -6.51 0.44 7.49
C ALA A 86 -7.77 1.04 6.85
N TRP A 87 -8.05 0.68 5.60
CA TRP A 87 -9.27 1.13 4.92
C TRP A 87 -10.54 0.57 5.57
N LEU A 88 -10.55 -0.71 5.93
CA LEU A 88 -11.67 -1.36 6.60
C LEU A 88 -11.91 -0.82 8.01
N GLU A 89 -10.84 -0.55 8.76
CA GLU A 89 -10.90 0.12 10.07
C GLU A 89 -11.48 1.54 9.93
N GLY A 90 -11.31 2.17 8.77
CA GLY A 90 -11.73 3.54 8.49
C GLY A 90 -10.63 4.57 8.77
N GLU A 91 -9.40 4.09 8.96
CA GLU A 91 -8.23 4.91 9.22
C GLU A 91 -7.73 5.64 7.97
N VAL A 92 -7.97 5.11 6.77
CA VAL A 92 -7.57 5.75 5.50
C VAL A 92 -8.66 5.59 4.45
N GLY A 93 -9.00 6.68 3.74
CA GLY A 93 -9.90 6.66 2.59
C GLY A 93 -9.20 6.39 1.26
N ILE A 94 -9.93 5.93 0.24
CA ILE A 94 -9.36 5.65 -1.10
C ILE A 94 -8.84 6.94 -1.75
N GLU A 95 -9.61 8.02 -1.68
CA GLU A 95 -9.26 9.33 -2.25
C GLU A 95 -8.02 9.91 -1.57
N GLU A 96 -7.96 9.83 -0.25
CA GLU A 96 -6.80 10.26 0.55
C GLU A 96 -5.55 9.45 0.18
N ALA A 97 -5.68 8.12 0.13
CA ALA A 97 -4.58 7.24 -0.25
C ALA A 97 -4.06 7.56 -1.67
N ALA A 98 -4.97 7.80 -2.62
CA ALA A 98 -4.62 8.17 -3.98
C ALA A 98 -3.94 9.55 -4.03
N GLU A 99 -4.35 10.51 -3.21
CA GLU A 99 -3.72 11.82 -3.10
C GLU A 99 -2.28 11.70 -2.59
N VAL A 100 -2.06 10.95 -1.51
CA VAL A 100 -0.72 10.67 -0.97
C VAL A 100 0.18 10.03 -2.03
N VAL A 101 -0.27 8.94 -2.66
CA VAL A 101 0.53 8.24 -3.69
C VAL A 101 0.77 9.13 -4.92
N SER A 102 -0.13 10.06 -5.24
CA SER A 102 0.00 10.95 -6.39
C SER A 102 1.11 12.00 -6.25
N GLY A 103 1.41 12.44 -5.02
CA GLY A 103 2.38 13.51 -4.77
C GLY A 103 3.74 13.21 -5.42
N PRO A 104 4.41 12.12 -5.02
CA PRO A 104 5.70 11.75 -5.61
C PRO A 104 5.66 11.36 -7.10
N LEU A 105 4.47 11.05 -7.66
CA LEU A 105 4.28 10.76 -9.09
C LEU A 105 4.19 12.02 -9.94
N MET A 106 3.65 13.13 -9.41
CA MET A 106 3.51 14.40 -10.14
C MET A 106 4.84 14.98 -10.60
N GLU A 107 5.93 14.63 -9.92
CA GLU A 107 7.29 15.09 -10.21
C GLU A 107 8.07 14.17 -11.18
N ARG A 108 7.41 13.14 -11.75
CA ARG A 108 8.08 12.10 -12.56
C ARG A 108 7.78 12.21 -14.04
N ASP A 109 8.76 11.82 -14.85
CA ASP A 109 8.55 11.57 -16.27
C ASP A 109 7.79 10.25 -16.47
N PHE A 110 6.55 10.35 -16.95
CA PHE A 110 5.69 9.19 -17.20
C PHE A 110 6.07 8.36 -18.43
N GLU A 111 7.00 8.84 -19.27
CA GLU A 111 7.57 8.07 -20.38
C GLU A 111 8.73 7.18 -19.90
N SER A 112 9.34 7.49 -18.76
CA SER A 112 10.33 6.65 -18.09
C SER A 112 9.66 5.66 -17.15
N ARG A 113 9.64 4.38 -17.55
CA ARG A 113 9.15 3.27 -16.69
C ARG A 113 9.86 3.22 -15.34
N ARG A 114 11.13 3.64 -15.29
CA ARG A 114 11.94 3.68 -14.07
C ARG A 114 11.45 4.80 -13.15
N ASP A 115 11.32 6.01 -13.65
CA ASP A 115 10.92 7.18 -12.86
C ASP A 115 9.51 7.01 -12.28
N VAL A 116 8.59 6.45 -13.07
CA VAL A 116 7.24 6.12 -12.61
C VAL A 116 7.25 5.12 -11.46
N GLN A 117 8.16 4.14 -11.47
CA GLN A 117 8.26 3.17 -10.39
C GLN A 117 8.94 3.74 -9.16
N GLU A 118 9.97 4.57 -9.34
CA GLU A 118 10.60 5.29 -8.23
C GLU A 118 9.59 6.21 -7.54
N GLY A 119 8.78 6.97 -8.30
CA GLY A 119 7.70 7.79 -7.76
C GLY A 119 6.59 6.96 -7.11
N ALA A 120 6.20 5.83 -7.71
CA ALA A 120 5.20 4.95 -7.11
C ALA A 120 5.70 4.35 -5.79
N GLU A 121 6.96 3.93 -5.72
CA GLU A 121 7.55 3.35 -4.51
C GLU A 121 7.65 4.38 -3.39
N GLU A 122 8.02 5.62 -3.73
CA GLU A 122 8.00 6.74 -2.79
C GLU A 122 6.59 7.06 -2.29
N GLY A 123 5.60 7.12 -3.20
CA GLY A 123 4.20 7.38 -2.83
C GLY A 123 3.59 6.29 -1.95
N PHE A 124 3.83 5.01 -2.28
CA PHE A 124 3.39 3.91 -1.42
C PHE A 124 4.13 3.86 -0.09
N LYS A 125 5.40 4.29 -0.04
CA LYS A 125 6.14 4.42 1.23
C LYS A 125 5.49 5.47 2.13
N GLU A 126 5.08 6.61 1.58
CA GLU A 126 4.35 7.64 2.33
C GLU A 126 2.99 7.14 2.84
N LEU A 127 2.24 6.45 1.98
CA LEU A 127 0.96 5.84 2.36
C LEU A 127 1.13 4.80 3.48
N LEU A 128 2.11 3.89 3.36
CA LEU A 128 2.35 2.86 4.37
C LEU A 128 2.82 3.46 5.70
N ARG A 129 3.60 4.55 5.67
CA ARG A 129 3.96 5.28 6.90
C ARG A 129 2.72 5.89 7.57
N LEU A 130 1.84 6.51 6.78
CA LEU A 130 0.58 7.07 7.29
C LEU A 130 -0.29 5.98 7.93
N VAL A 131 -0.46 4.85 7.23
CA VAL A 131 -1.19 3.68 7.72
C VAL A 131 -0.59 3.15 9.01
N ALA A 132 0.74 2.98 9.08
CA ALA A 132 1.41 2.49 10.27
C ALA A 132 1.21 3.40 11.49
N GLY A 133 1.30 4.72 11.30
CA GLY A 133 1.06 5.69 12.37
C GLY A 133 -0.38 5.64 12.89
N ARG A 134 -1.36 5.56 12.00
CA ARG A 134 -2.79 5.49 12.38
C ARG A 134 -3.16 4.17 13.06
N LEU A 135 -2.59 3.06 12.60
CA LEU A 135 -2.77 1.74 13.21
C LEU A 135 -1.94 1.52 14.48
N GLY A 136 -1.13 2.49 14.90
CA GLY A 136 -0.25 2.35 16.08
C GLY A 136 0.83 1.28 15.92
N LEU A 137 1.28 1.02 14.69
CA LEU A 137 2.32 0.04 14.36
C LEU A 137 3.75 0.60 14.52
N GLU A 138 3.89 1.86 14.93
CA GLU A 138 5.17 2.49 15.20
C GLU A 138 5.81 1.87 16.46
N GLY A 139 6.93 1.15 16.29
CA GLY A 139 7.68 0.54 17.38
C GLY A 139 7.59 -0.99 17.50
N VAL A 140 7.05 -1.68 16.49
CA VAL A 140 7.07 -3.16 16.37
C VAL A 140 8.34 -3.69 15.71
#